data_AF-A0A1H1QW10-F1
#
_entry.id   AF-A0A1H1QW10-F1
#
_cell.length_a   1.000
_cell.length_b   1.000
_cell.length_c   1.000
_cell.angle_alpha   90.00
_cell.angle_beta   90.00
_cell.angle_gamma   90.00
#
_symmetry.space_group_name_H-M   'P 1'
#
loop_
_entity.id
_entity.type
_entity.pdbx_description
1 polymer ?
#
loop_
_entity_poly.entity_id
_entity_poly.type
_entity_poly.pdbx_seq_one_letter_code
_entity_poly.pdbx_strand_id
1 'polypeptide(L)' 'MTELVDSILKAYGREFDAETRAKISRYLETLTSTGKRDDRQLTAYGLAYLQQLDNPDPRYSGC' A
#
# COMPACT_ATOMS: atom_id res chain seq x y z
N MET A 1 6.26 8.29 -7.93
CA MET A 1 5.98 6.99 -7.28
C MET A 1 6.52 6.94 -5.86
N THR A 2 7.82 7.14 -5.67
CA THR A 2 8.47 7.10 -4.36
C THR A 2 7.90 8.09 -3.35
N GLU A 3 7.58 9.32 -3.77
CA GLU A 3 6.98 10.35 -2.90
C GLU A 3 5.58 10.00 -2.42
N LEU A 4 4.76 9.42 -3.30
CA LEU A 4 3.42 8.94 -2.96
C LEU A 4 3.50 7.79 -1.94
N VAL A 5 4.40 6.83 -2.17
CA VAL A 5 4.64 5.74 -1.22
C VAL A 5 5.08 6.29 0.14
N ASP A 6 6.02 7.24 0.16
CA ASP A 6 6.48 7.87 1.41
C ASP A 6 5.34 8.59 2.15
N SER A 7 4.52 9.35 1.40
CA SER A 7 3.34 10.03 1.93
C SER A 7 2.33 9.06 2.55
N ILE A 8 2.06 7.93 1.89
CA ILE A 8 1.14 6.89 2.39
C ILE A 8 1.69 6.23 3.67
N LEU A 9 2.97 5.87 3.68
CA LEU A 9 3.62 5.26 4.85
C LEU A 9 3.62 6.23 6.04
N LYS A 10 3.91 7.51 5.78
CA LYS A 10 3.87 8.57 6.79
C LYS A 10 2.44 8.83 7.30
N ALA A 11 1.44 8.79 6.43
CA ALA A 11 0.03 8.95 6.79
C ALA A 11 -0.50 7.78 7.64
N TYR A 12 0.00 6.57 7.41
CA TYR A 12 -0.33 5.41 8.24
C TYR A 12 0.32 5.47 9.63
N GLY A 13 1.43 6.21 9.78
CA GLY A 13 2.03 6.52 11.08
C GLY A 13 2.77 5.37 11.74
N ARG A 14 3.21 4.36 10.98
CA ARG A 14 3.97 3.21 11.47
C ARG A 14 5.27 3.03 10.70
N GLU A 15 6.30 2.53 11.38
CA GLU A 15 7.54 2.10 10.73
C GLU A 15 7.27 0.81 9.96
N PHE A 16 7.50 0.86 8.66
CA PHE A 16 7.36 -0.27 7.76
C PHE A 16 8.72 -0.69 7.23
N ASP A 17 8.97 -1.99 7.20
CA ASP A 17 10.19 -2.55 6.62
C ASP A 17 10.33 -2.23 5.13
N ALA A 18 11.57 -2.30 4.64
CA ALA A 18 11.88 -2.14 3.22
C ALA A 18 11.06 -3.09 2.33
N GLU A 19 10.70 -4.27 2.83
CA GLU A 19 9.83 -5.22 2.15
C GLU A 19 8.41 -4.66 1.94
N THR A 20 7.79 -4.09 2.98
CA THR A 20 6.45 -3.50 2.89
C THR A 20 6.43 -2.31 1.96
N ARG A 21 7.49 -1.48 2.00
CA ARG A 21 7.69 -0.38 1.04
C ARG A 21 7.78 -0.89 -0.41
N ALA A 22 8.48 -1.98 -0.66
CA ALA A 22 8.57 -2.58 -1.99
C ALA A 22 7.22 -3.15 -2.46
N LYS A 23 6.47 -3.81 -1.56
CA LYS A 23 5.14 -4.36 -1.84
C LYS A 23 4.15 -3.27 -2.25
N ILE A 24 4.05 -2.19 -1.48
CA ILE A 24 3.13 -1.09 -1.80
C ILE A 24 3.55 -0.35 -3.07
N SER A 25 4.85 -0.16 -3.32
CA SER A 25 5.33 0.45 -4.57
C SER A 25 4.86 -0.35 -5.77
N ARG A 26 5.09 -1.68 -5.78
CA ARG A 26 4.68 -2.55 -6.88
C ARG A 26 3.16 -2.61 -7.06
N TYR A 27 2.42 -2.60 -5.96
CA TYR A 27 0.96 -2.59 -5.97
C TYR A 27 0.43 -1.31 -6.65
N LEU A 28 0.90 -0.16 -6.21
CA LEU A 28 0.50 1.12 -6.77
C LEU A 28 1.00 1.27 -8.23
N GLU A 29 2.17 0.75 -8.59
CA GLU A 29 2.65 0.71 -9.98
C GLU A 29 1.68 -0.08 -10.87
N THR A 30 1.20 -1.23 -10.39
CA THR A 30 0.19 -2.04 -11.09
C THR A 30 -1.10 -1.24 -11.30
N LEU A 31 -1.56 -0.51 -10.27
CA LEU A 31 -2.74 0.36 -10.39
C LEU A 31 -2.53 1.46 -11.43
N THR A 32 -1.38 2.13 -11.41
CA THR A 32 -1.04 3.17 -12.40
C THR A 32 -0.95 2.63 -13.83
N SER A 33 -0.46 1.40 -13.99
CA SER A 33 -0.44 0.69 -15.28
C SER A 33 -1.85 0.41 -15.81
N THR A 34 -2.80 0.18 -14.91
CA THR A 34 -4.22 -0.05 -15.22
C THR A 34 -4.99 1.27 -15.50
N GLY A 35 -4.30 2.41 -15.54
CA GLY A 35 -4.90 3.71 -15.82
C GLY A 35 -5.39 4.47 -14.58
N LYS A 36 -5.23 3.92 -13.36
CA LYS A 36 -5.51 4.65 -12.11
C LYS A 36 -4.33 5.57 -11.79
N ARG A 37 -4.40 6.82 -12.24
CA ARG A 37 -3.37 7.85 -12.01
C ARG A 37 -3.76 8.92 -11.01
N ASP A 38 -4.95 8.82 -10.44
CA ASP A 38 -5.44 9.78 -9.47
C ASP A 38 -4.76 9.59 -8.11
N ASP A 39 -4.01 10.59 -7.68
CA ASP A 39 -3.15 10.55 -6.49
C ASP A 39 -3.97 10.28 -5.20
N ARG A 40 -5.19 10.83 -5.15
CA ARG A 40 -6.11 10.64 -4.02
C ARG A 40 -6.63 9.21 -3.96
N GLN A 41 -6.99 8.62 -5.11
CA GLN A 41 -7.37 7.20 -5.18
C GLN A 41 -6.20 6.29 -4.84
N LEU A 42 -5.00 6.55 -5.38
CA LEU A 42 -3.82 5.75 -5.10
C LEU A 42 -3.45 5.80 -3.61
N THR A 43 -3.59 6.95 -2.98
CA THR A 43 -3.42 7.10 -1.52
C THR A 43 -4.43 6.22 -0.75
N ALA A 44 -5.71 6.27 -1.12
CA ALA A 44 -6.75 5.45 -0.50
C ALA A 44 -6.49 3.93 -0.68
N TYR A 45 -6.11 3.51 -1.89
CA TYR A 45 -5.77 2.11 -2.17
C TYR A 45 -4.52 1.66 -1.42
N GLY A 46 -3.49 2.50 -1.34
CA GLY A 46 -2.27 2.21 -0.60
C GLY A 46 -2.53 2.05 0.90
N LEU A 47 -3.33 2.93 1.50
CA LEU A 47 -3.74 2.82 2.91
C LEU A 47 -4.55 1.54 3.16
N ALA A 48 -5.51 1.21 2.30
CA ALA A 48 -6.29 -0.01 2.42
C ALA A 48 -5.42 -1.27 2.31
N TYR A 49 -4.42 -1.26 1.42
CA TYR A 49 -3.47 -2.35 1.27
C TYR A 49 -2.57 -2.53 2.52
N LEU A 50 -2.08 -1.43 3.09
CA LEU A 50 -1.33 -1.48 4.36
C LEU A 50 -2.19 -2.02 5.50
N GLN A 51 -3.46 -1.62 5.57
CA GLN A 51 -4.39 -2.11 6.59
C GLN A 51 -4.62 -3.63 6.48
N GLN A 52 -4.66 -4.17 5.26
CA GLN A 52 -4.73 -5.62 5.03
C GLN A 52 -3.45 -6.36 5.42
N LEU A 53 -2.28 -5.75 5.20
CA LEU A 53 -1.00 -6.33 5.62
C LEU A 53 -0.83 -6.33 7.14
N ASP A 54 -1.31 -5.27 7.80
CA ASP A 54 -1.22 -5.09 9.24
C ASP A 54 -2.19 -5.98 10.01
N ASN A 55 -3.40 -6.14 9.44
CA ASN A 55 -4.46 -6.94 10.03
C ASN A 55 -4.85 -8.06 9.05
N PRO A 56 -3.95 -9.03 8.80
CA PRO A 56 -4.24 -10.14 7.91
C PRO A 56 -5.45 -10.87 8.48
N ASP A 57 -6.54 -10.86 7.73
CA ASP A 57 -7.79 -11.46 8.18
C ASP A 57 -7.50 -12.93 8.56
N PRO A 58 -7.79 -13.35 9.80
CA PRO A 58 -7.42 -14.69 10.27
C PRO A 58 -8.07 -15.80 9.45
N ARG A 59 -9.12 -15.49 8.68
CA ARG A 59 -9.76 -16.41 7.72
C ARG A 59 -8.86 -16.77 6.52
N TYR A 60 -7.87 -15.94 6.22
CA TYR A 60 -6.87 -16.16 5.17
C TYR A 60 -5.51 -16.60 5.74
N SER A 61 -5.38 -16.71 7.07
CA SER A 61 -4.18 -17.16 7.76
C SER A 61 -4.39 -18.56 8.31
N GLY A 62 -4.63 -19.54 7.44
CA GLY A 62 -4.80 -20.93 7.88
C GLY A 62 -4.92 -21.94 6.74
N CYS A 63 -3.81 -22.64 6.49
CA CYS A 63 -3.73 -24.08 6.20
C CYS A 63 -2.35 -24.57 6.68
#